data_AF-A0A5P8I0L0-F1
#
_entry.id   AF-A0A5P8I0L0-F1
#
_cell.length_a   1.000
_cell.length_b   1.000
_cell.length_c   1.000
_cell.angle_alpha   90.00
_cell.angle_beta   90.00
_cell.angle_gamma   90.00
#
_symmetry.space_group_name_H-M   'P 1'
#
loop_
_entity.id
_entity.type
_entity.pdbx_description
1 polymer ?
#
loop_
_entity_poly.entity_id
_entity_poly.type
_entity_poly.pdbx_seq_one_letter_code
_entity_poly.pdbx_strand_id
1 'polypeptide(L)'
;MQRGAVLLGVVAFLALWPQAAAEKYDLHDSDVWAVVAYSQSLMNACATANDYMDNPWSLMNIADFKERSTYYSMYTEMVTCLNYFLQRRL
;
A
#
# COMPACT_ATOMS: atom_id res chain seq x y z
N MET A 1 12.81 21.43 -3.43
CA MET A 1 12.99 20.09 -4.03
C MET A 1 13.00 19.01 -2.93
N GLN A 2 11.92 18.89 -2.15
CA GLN A 2 11.88 18.01 -0.96
C GLN A 2 10.73 16.99 -1.02
N ARG A 3 9.78 17.17 -1.96
CA ARG A 3 8.63 16.29 -2.15
C ARG A 3 8.96 15.00 -2.92
N GLY A 4 9.98 15.00 -3.79
CA GLY A 4 10.35 13.83 -4.59
C GLY A 4 11.12 12.75 -3.84
N ALA A 5 11.96 13.12 -2.86
CA ALA A 5 12.75 12.16 -2.08
C ALA A 5 11.91 11.35 -1.09
N VAL A 6 10.85 11.95 -0.54
CA VAL A 6 9.92 11.27 0.39
C VAL A 6 9.14 10.17 -0.34
N LEU A 7 8.70 10.44 -1.58
CA LEU A 7 8.02 9.45 -2.42
C LEU A 7 8.94 8.28 -2.76
N LEU A 8 10.21 8.53 -3.10
CA LEU A 8 11.18 7.46 -3.40
C LEU A 8 11.49 6.60 -2.17
N GLY A 9 11.62 7.20 -0.99
CA GLY A 9 11.87 6.46 0.26
C GLY A 9 10.68 5.55 0.65
N VAL A 10 9.45 6.04 0.50
CA VAL A 10 8.23 5.26 0.78
C VAL A 10 8.05 4.14 -0.24
N VAL A 11 8.29 4.41 -1.54
CA VAL A 11 8.23 3.39 -2.60
C VAL A 11 9.30 2.31 -2.40
N ALA A 12 10.52 2.67 -2.00
CA ALA A 12 11.57 1.68 -1.72
C ALA A 12 11.23 0.80 -0.51
N PHE A 13 10.71 1.38 0.56
CA PHE A 13 10.27 0.62 1.75
C PHE A 13 9.12 -0.33 1.41
N LEU A 14 8.14 0.14 0.62
CA LEU A 14 7.01 -0.66 0.18
C LEU A 14 7.40 -1.74 -0.83
N ALA A 15 8.36 -1.50 -1.73
CA ALA A 15 8.79 -2.48 -2.73
C ALA A 15 9.66 -3.61 -2.14
N LEU A 16 10.45 -3.32 -1.10
CA LEU A 16 11.32 -4.29 -0.45
C LEU A 16 10.57 -5.14 0.59
N TRP A 17 9.46 -4.64 1.15
CA TRP A 17 8.71 -5.33 2.20
C TRP A 17 8.02 -6.62 1.73
N PRO A 18 7.40 -6.73 0.54
CA PRO A 18 6.86 -7.99 0.04
C PRO A 18 7.91 -9.10 -0.08
N GLN A 19 9.19 -8.75 -0.23
CA GLN A 19 10.29 -9.73 -0.25
C GLN A 19 10.73 -10.10 1.17
N ALA A 20 10.78 -9.15 2.10
CA ALA A 20 11.16 -9.39 3.50
C ALA A 20 10.03 -10.02 4.35
N ALA A 21 8.77 -9.66 4.10
CA ALA A 21 7.58 -10.16 4.79
C ALA A 21 6.97 -11.41 4.14
N ALA A 22 7.46 -11.81 2.96
CA ALA A 22 7.08 -13.10 2.36
C ALA A 22 7.44 -14.30 3.26
N GLU A 23 8.48 -14.16 4.09
CA GLU A 23 8.95 -15.16 5.04
C GLU A 23 8.36 -14.95 6.45
N LYS A 24 7.90 -13.72 6.76
CA LYS A 24 7.39 -13.30 8.07
C LYS A 24 5.97 -12.70 8.03
N TYR A 25 5.07 -13.25 7.22
CA TYR A 25 3.65 -12.92 7.32
C TYR A 25 3.06 -13.60 8.58
N ASP A 26 3.65 -13.28 9.73
CA ASP A 26 3.21 -13.76 11.03
C ASP A 26 2.16 -12.80 11.56
N LEU A 27 0.95 -13.29 11.66
CA LEU A 27 -0.21 -12.52 12.13
C LEU A 27 -0.16 -12.26 13.64
N HIS A 28 0.82 -12.83 14.33
CA HIS A 28 1.14 -12.53 15.72
C HIS A 28 2.18 -11.42 15.87
N ASP A 29 2.78 -10.96 14.76
CA ASP A 29 3.67 -9.81 14.73
C ASP A 29 2.86 -8.51 14.56
N SER A 30 2.96 -7.61 15.53
CA SER A 30 2.30 -6.30 15.48
C SER A 30 2.79 -5.43 14.32
N ASP A 31 4.02 -5.64 13.86
CA ASP A 31 4.62 -4.87 12.77
C ASP A 31 3.96 -5.22 11.43
N VAL A 32 3.50 -6.46 11.25
CA VAL A 32 2.75 -6.88 10.06
C VAL A 32 1.40 -6.14 9.99
N TRP A 33 0.69 -6.03 11.11
CA TRP A 33 -0.57 -5.28 11.16
C TRP A 33 -0.39 -3.78 10.92
N ALA A 34 0.68 -3.20 11.45
CA ALA A 34 1.00 -1.80 11.19
C ALA A 34 1.25 -1.55 9.70
N VAL A 35 2.01 -2.43 9.03
CA VAL A 35 2.29 -2.31 7.60
C VAL A 35 1.03 -2.43 6.76
N VAL A 36 0.17 -3.42 7.05
CA VAL A 36 -1.13 -3.55 6.40
C VAL A 36 -1.94 -2.26 6.51
N ALA A 37 -2.04 -1.70 7.72
CA ALA A 37 -2.77 -0.45 7.97
C ALA A 37 -2.17 0.74 7.21
N TYR A 38 -0.84 0.84 7.15
CA TYR A 38 -0.15 1.87 6.37
C TYR A 38 -0.40 1.72 4.87
N SER A 39 -0.33 0.50 4.33
CA SER A 39 -0.62 0.24 2.92
C SER A 39 -2.07 0.57 2.56
N GLN A 40 -3.03 0.20 3.41
CA GLN A 40 -4.44 0.55 3.22
C GLN A 40 -4.65 2.06 3.23
N SER A 41 -4.01 2.77 4.17
CA SER A 41 -4.07 4.24 4.25
C SER A 41 -3.47 4.90 3.00
N LEU A 42 -2.35 4.38 2.49
CA LEU A 42 -1.72 4.90 1.29
C LEU A 42 -2.55 4.64 0.03
N MET A 43 -3.15 3.44 -0.09
CA MET A 43 -4.10 3.15 -1.16
C MET A 43 -5.27 4.13 -1.15
N ASN A 44 -5.84 4.41 0.02
CA ASN A 44 -6.93 5.36 0.17
C ASN A 44 -6.54 6.80 -0.21
N ALA A 45 -5.37 7.26 0.24
CA ALA A 45 -4.85 8.56 -0.14
C ALA A 45 -4.60 8.65 -1.65
N CYS A 46 -4.07 7.60 -2.26
CA CYS A 46 -3.84 7.55 -3.70
C CYS A 46 -5.15 7.57 -4.50
N ALA A 47 -6.14 6.77 -4.11
CA ALA A 47 -7.47 6.74 -4.75
C ALA A 47 -8.13 8.12 -4.68
N THR A 48 -8.11 8.76 -3.51
CA THR A 48 -8.61 10.13 -3.30
C THR A 48 -7.90 11.11 -4.22
N ALA A 49 -6.57 11.03 -4.32
CA ALA A 49 -5.78 11.97 -5.10
C ALA A 49 -5.94 11.80 -6.62
N ASN A 50 -6.48 10.66 -7.08
CA ASN A 50 -6.76 10.35 -8.48
C ASN A 50 -8.25 10.44 -8.84
N ASP A 51 -9.12 10.86 -7.90
CA ASP A 51 -10.58 10.82 -8.03
C ASP A 51 -11.13 9.42 -8.39
N TYR A 52 -10.46 8.38 -7.88
CA TYR A 52 -10.89 6.99 -8.06
C TYR A 52 -12.05 6.72 -7.09
N MET A 53 -13.29 6.71 -7.61
CA MET A 53 -14.51 6.58 -6.78
C MET A 53 -14.64 5.21 -6.10
N ASP A 54 -14.08 4.15 -6.70
CA ASP A 54 -14.19 2.79 -6.18
C ASP A 54 -12.86 2.32 -5.57
N ASN A 55 -12.67 2.58 -4.27
CA ASN A 55 -11.60 1.97 -3.49
C ASN A 55 -12.18 0.95 -2.50
N PRO A 56 -12.39 -0.32 -2.90
CA PRO A 56 -12.94 -1.35 -2.01
C PRO A 56 -12.02 -1.62 -0.81
N TRP A 57 -10.72 -1.33 -0.94
CA TRP A 57 -9.72 -1.58 0.08
C TRP A 57 -9.89 -0.71 1.32
N SER A 58 -10.45 0.50 1.22
CA SER A 58 -10.66 1.38 2.39
C SER A 58 -11.81 0.94 3.28
N LEU A 59 -12.71 0.09 2.77
CA LEU A 59 -13.87 -0.43 3.50
C LEU A 59 -13.57 -1.76 4.21
N MET A 60 -12.49 -2.42 3.82
CA MET A 60 -12.07 -3.67 4.45
C MET A 60 -11.56 -3.44 5.87
N ASN A 61 -11.83 -4.38 6.76
CA ASN A 61 -11.19 -4.40 8.07
C ASN A 61 -9.72 -4.77 7.88
N ILE A 62 -8.83 -4.20 8.69
CA ILE A 62 -7.43 -4.60 8.70
C ILE A 62 -7.30 -6.13 8.85
N ALA A 63 -8.14 -6.76 9.66
CA ALA A 63 -8.18 -8.21 9.85
C ALA A 63 -8.45 -9.03 8.58
N ASP A 64 -9.10 -8.45 7.56
CA ASP A 64 -9.40 -9.13 6.29
C ASP A 64 -8.14 -9.35 5.44
N PHE A 65 -7.09 -8.56 5.69
CA PHE A 65 -5.78 -8.74 5.07
C PHE A 65 -4.97 -9.87 5.71
N LYS A 66 -5.49 -10.54 6.75
CA LYS A 66 -4.88 -11.76 7.30
C LYS A 66 -4.56 -12.79 6.20
N GLU A 67 -5.39 -12.84 5.17
CA GLU A 67 -5.09 -13.60 3.98
C GLU A 67 -4.04 -12.87 3.14
N ARG A 68 -2.86 -13.49 3.02
CA ARG A 68 -1.73 -12.93 2.27
C ARG A 68 -2.13 -12.53 0.84
N SER A 69 -2.98 -13.30 0.17
CA SER A 69 -3.49 -12.99 -1.18
C SER A 69 -4.20 -11.62 -1.22
N THR A 70 -5.08 -11.34 -0.26
CA THR A 70 -5.83 -10.08 -0.14
C THR A 70 -4.89 -8.89 0.02
N TYR A 71 -3.88 -9.01 0.89
CA TYR A 71 -2.85 -7.97 1.03
C TYR A 71 -2.08 -7.74 -0.25
N TYR A 72 -1.65 -8.81 -0.94
CA TYR A 72 -0.94 -8.69 -2.20
C TYR A 72 -1.79 -8.02 -3.29
N SER A 73 -3.08 -8.34 -3.38
CA SER A 73 -4.00 -7.71 -4.33
C SER A 73 -4.10 -6.19 -4.08
N MET A 74 -4.35 -5.78 -2.84
CA MET A 74 -4.36 -4.35 -2.47
C MET A 74 -3.04 -3.67 -2.82
N TYR A 75 -1.92 -4.32 -2.46
CA TYR A 75 -0.59 -3.79 -2.72
C TYR A 75 -0.34 -3.57 -4.22
N THR A 76 -0.70 -4.53 -5.07
CA THR A 76 -0.55 -4.41 -6.53
C THR A 76 -1.39 -3.28 -7.11
N GLU A 77 -2.65 -3.11 -6.64
CA GLU A 77 -3.49 -2.00 -7.07
C GLU A 77 -2.96 -0.65 -6.58
N MET A 78 -2.46 -0.58 -5.34
CA MET A 78 -1.80 0.60 -4.79
C MET A 78 -0.61 1.03 -5.63
N VAL A 79 0.26 0.11 -6.05
CA VAL A 79 1.39 0.42 -6.94
C VAL A 79 0.89 0.98 -8.28
N THR A 80 -0.14 0.39 -8.88
CA THR A 80 -0.76 0.90 -10.11
C THR A 80 -1.31 2.32 -9.92
N CYS A 81 -2.01 2.57 -8.82
CA CYS A 81 -2.55 3.87 -8.47
C CYS A 81 -1.44 4.93 -8.33
N LEU A 82 -0.36 4.60 -7.62
CA LEU A 82 0.78 5.52 -7.41
C LEU A 82 1.48 5.84 -8.74
N ASN A 83 1.65 4.84 -9.61
CA ASN A 83 2.20 5.05 -10.94
C ASN A 83 1.33 5.98 -11.78
N TYR A 84 0.00 5.78 -11.76
CA TYR A 84 -0.94 6.64 -12.47
C TYR A 84 -0.90 8.09 -11.95
N PHE A 85 -0.86 8.26 -10.62
CA PHE A 85 -0.71 9.57 -9.99
C PHE A 85 0.56 10.30 -10.44
N LEU A 86 1.69 9.60 -10.50
CA LEU A 86 2.97 10.15 -10.95
C LEU A 86 2.92 10.51 -12.44
N GLN A 87 2.34 9.65 -13.29
CA GLN A 87 2.22 9.89 -14.73
C GLN A 87 1.37 11.12 -15.07
N ARG A 88 0.30 11.42 -14.32
CA ARG A 88 -0.51 12.62 -14.56
C ARG A 88 0.17 13.94 -14.14
N ARG A 89 1.20 13.87 -13.30
CA ARG A 89 1.86 15.05 -12.70
C ARG A 89 3.27 15.32 -13.26
N LEU A 90 3.79 14.41 -14.06
CA LEU A 90 5.01 14.57 -14.87
C LEU A 90 4.63 15.05 -16.28
#